data_AF-A0A6L5K4F8-F1
#
_entry.id   AF-A0A6L5K4F8-F1
#
_cell.length_a   1.000
_cell.length_b   1.000
_cell.length_c   1.000
_cell.angle_alpha   90.00
_cell.angle_beta   90.00
_cell.angle_gamma   90.00
#
_symmetry.space_group_name_H-M   'P 1'
#
loop_
_entity.id
_entity.type
_entity.pdbx_description
1 polymer ?
#
loop_
_entity_poly.entity_id
_entity_poly.type
_entity_poly.pdbx_seq_one_letter_code
_entity_poly.pdbx_strand_id
1 'polypeptide(L)'
;MNSSLLSVPDGKNYEYGYKFAYKIASQQLTEADGIERICRNSGAEYKKIDSHPVIILDYLNQNYRISLPEVAISLSDSAEEVPLKDKILLLHYLTQARGTPLADKSIAYKELPDGVVYFRTFHKRAIKPLVDHFGRQPTKLIEAAKELGGHKADYGDVAVTINAFKRVPITFVLWRGD
;
A
#
# COMPACT_ATOMS: atom_id res chain seq x y z
N MET A 1 21.28 -8.41 12.47
CA MET A 1 20.29 -9.50 12.31
C MET A 1 20.04 -9.66 10.83
N ASN A 2 20.28 -10.86 10.27
CA ASN A 2 20.07 -11.10 8.84
C ASN A 2 18.56 -11.12 8.55
N SER A 3 18.01 -10.01 8.05
CA SER A 3 16.68 -10.01 7.44
C SER A 3 16.78 -10.71 6.09
N SER A 4 16.36 -11.98 6.02
CA SER A 4 16.08 -12.57 4.72
C SER A 4 14.84 -11.87 4.18
N LEU A 5 15.04 -10.83 3.37
CA LEU A 5 13.97 -10.06 2.75
C LEU A 5 13.01 -11.01 2.04
N LEU A 6 11.71 -10.84 2.28
CA LEU A 6 10.67 -11.51 1.51
C LEU A 6 10.84 -11.13 0.04
N SER A 7 11.30 -12.06 -0.79
CA SER A 7 11.43 -11.85 -2.22
C SER A 7 10.11 -12.16 -2.92
N VAL A 8 9.50 -11.14 -3.53
CA VAL A 8 8.34 -11.33 -4.41
C VAL A 8 8.87 -11.81 -5.77
N PRO A 9 8.30 -12.85 -6.40
CA PRO A 9 8.76 -13.34 -7.69
C PRO A 9 8.81 -12.23 -8.74
N ASP A 10 9.99 -11.95 -9.26
CA ASP A 10 10.21 -10.83 -10.18
C ASP A 10 9.67 -11.16 -11.57
N GLY A 11 8.75 -10.33 -12.05
CA GLY A 11 8.14 -10.47 -13.37
C GLY A 11 8.82 -9.56 -14.37
N LYS A 12 9.45 -10.14 -15.39
CA LYS A 12 9.94 -9.56 -16.68
C LYS A 12 9.76 -8.04 -16.86
N ASN A 13 10.86 -7.29 -17.08
CA ASN A 13 10.95 -5.93 -17.70
C ASN A 13 9.65 -5.15 -17.97
N TYR A 14 8.87 -4.82 -16.92
CA TYR A 14 7.70 -3.94 -17.02
C TYR A 14 8.07 -2.46 -16.85
N GLU A 15 9.36 -2.12 -16.85
CA GLU A 15 9.85 -0.77 -16.53
C GLU A 15 9.22 0.29 -17.44
N TYR A 16 9.09 0.01 -18.74
CA TYR A 16 8.41 0.91 -19.68
C TYR A 16 6.92 1.09 -19.35
N GLY A 17 6.22 -0.01 -19.06
CA GLY A 17 4.80 0.03 -18.69
C GLY A 17 4.56 0.78 -17.39
N TYR A 18 5.43 0.62 -16.40
CA TYR A 18 5.36 1.36 -15.14
C TYR A 18 5.69 2.84 -15.31
N LYS A 19 6.70 3.20 -16.13
CA LYS A 19 6.99 4.60 -16.43
C LYS A 19 5.79 5.28 -17.11
N PHE A 20 5.13 4.58 -18.03
CA PHE A 20 3.92 5.07 -18.68
C PHE A 20 2.74 5.20 -17.71
N ALA A 21 2.50 4.20 -16.87
CA ALA A 21 1.46 4.24 -15.84
C ALA A 21 1.69 5.37 -14.83
N TYR A 22 2.95 5.59 -14.42
CA TYR A 22 3.33 6.71 -13.57
C TYR A 22 3.02 8.04 -14.24
N LYS A 23 3.42 8.23 -15.50
CA LYS A 23 3.12 9.44 -16.27
C LYS A 23 1.61 9.73 -16.33
N ILE A 24 0.78 8.71 -16.63
CA ILE A 24 -0.69 8.87 -16.67
C ILE A 24 -1.22 9.24 -15.29
N ALA A 25 -0.78 8.56 -14.23
CA ALA A 25 -1.25 8.82 -12.88
C ALA A 25 -0.85 10.22 -12.38
N SER A 26 0.35 10.69 -12.74
CA SER A 26 0.81 12.05 -12.46
C SER A 26 -0.07 13.08 -13.18
N GLN A 27 -0.34 12.87 -14.47
CA GLN A 27 -1.20 13.74 -15.26
C GLN A 27 -2.62 13.82 -14.67
N GLN A 28 -3.20 12.68 -14.29
CA GLN A 28 -4.51 12.63 -13.64
C GLN A 28 -4.54 13.41 -12.33
N LEU A 29 -3.48 13.35 -11.52
CA LEU A 29 -3.41 14.14 -10.30
C LEU A 29 -3.31 15.65 -10.58
N THR A 30 -2.51 16.05 -11.57
CA THR A 30 -2.34 17.47 -11.93
C THR A 30 -3.56 18.10 -12.59
N GLU A 31 -4.30 17.31 -13.36
CA GLU A 31 -5.53 17.74 -14.05
C GLU A 31 -6.76 17.63 -13.15
N ALA A 32 -6.65 17.00 -11.99
CA ALA A 32 -7.77 16.85 -11.09
C ALA A 32 -8.13 18.18 -10.41
N ASP A 33 -9.39 18.57 -10.54
CA ASP A 33 -9.94 19.70 -9.82
C ASP A 33 -10.03 19.40 -8.31
N GLY A 34 -9.48 20.30 -7.49
CA GLY A 34 -9.63 20.29 -6.04
C GLY A 34 -8.71 19.32 -5.29
N ILE A 35 -7.43 19.69 -5.16
CA ILE A 35 -6.43 18.95 -4.37
C ILE A 35 -6.88 18.78 -2.92
N GLU A 36 -7.53 19.78 -2.33
CA GLU A 36 -8.06 19.71 -0.96
C GLU A 36 -9.13 18.60 -0.83
N ARG A 37 -9.96 18.40 -1.86
CA ARG A 37 -10.94 17.32 -1.91
C ARG A 37 -10.25 15.96 -2.01
N ILE A 38 -9.25 15.83 -2.87
CA ILE A 38 -8.43 14.62 -3.00
C ILE A 38 -7.79 14.27 -1.65
N CYS A 39 -7.18 15.25 -0.98
CA CYS A 39 -6.53 15.06 0.32
C CYS A 39 -7.54 14.61 1.38
N ARG A 40 -8.70 15.28 1.47
CA ARG A 40 -9.77 14.88 2.39
C ARG A 40 -10.26 13.45 2.13
N ASN A 41 -10.46 13.09 0.85
CA ASN A 41 -10.99 11.78 0.48
C ASN A 41 -10.01 10.64 0.74
N SER A 42 -8.72 10.87 0.47
CA SER A 42 -7.64 9.92 0.74
C SER A 42 -7.19 9.92 2.20
N GLY A 43 -7.54 10.96 2.97
CA GLY A 43 -7.01 11.16 4.30
C GLY A 43 -5.57 11.69 4.31
N ALA A 44 -5.05 12.15 3.17
CA ALA A 44 -3.79 12.87 3.05
C ALA A 44 -3.93 14.31 3.58
N GLU A 45 -2.80 14.94 3.88
CA GLU A 45 -2.71 16.35 4.28
C GLU A 45 -2.21 17.20 3.12
N TYR A 46 -2.82 18.37 2.93
CA TYR A 46 -2.33 19.38 2.00
C TYR A 46 -1.58 20.48 2.74
N LYS A 47 -0.35 20.77 2.32
CA LYS A 47 0.52 21.79 2.90
C LYS A 47 1.09 22.69 1.81
N LYS A 48 1.58 23.86 2.21
CA LYS A 48 2.45 24.71 1.40
C LYS A 48 3.81 24.79 2.06
N ILE A 49 4.85 24.29 1.39
CA ILE A 49 6.24 24.36 1.85
C ILE A 49 6.97 25.28 0.87
N ASP A 50 7.56 26.36 1.36
CA ASP A 50 8.21 27.37 0.53
C ASP A 50 7.32 27.90 -0.61
N SER A 51 6.03 28.11 -0.32
CA SER A 51 4.99 28.48 -1.28
C SER A 51 4.63 27.43 -2.34
N HIS A 52 5.25 26.25 -2.30
CA HIS A 52 4.94 25.15 -3.20
C HIS A 52 3.90 24.19 -2.57
N PRO A 53 2.87 23.78 -3.32
CA PRO A 53 1.89 22.80 -2.85
C PRO A 53 2.51 21.42 -2.65
N VAL A 54 2.28 20.83 -1.47
CA VAL A 54 2.78 19.50 -1.10
C VAL A 54 1.65 18.68 -0.48
N ILE A 55 1.49 17.44 -0.95
CA ILE A 55 0.60 16.45 -0.34
C ILE A 55 1.44 15.52 0.55
N ILE A 56 0.99 15.30 1.78
CA ILE A 56 1.58 14.33 2.71
C ILE A 56 0.63 13.15 2.84
N LEU A 57 1.12 11.94 2.58
CA LEU A 57 0.32 10.72 2.57
C LEU A 57 1.06 9.58 3.28
N ASP A 58 0.36 8.89 4.16
CA ASP A 58 0.87 7.70 4.84
C ASP A 58 0.59 6.44 4.01
N TYR A 59 1.63 5.64 3.80
CA TYR A 59 1.55 4.33 3.15
C TYR A 59 2.51 3.36 3.85
N LEU A 60 1.99 2.20 4.27
CA LEU A 60 2.75 1.17 5.01
C LEU A 60 3.56 1.73 6.19
N ASN A 61 2.93 2.60 6.99
CA ASN A 61 3.54 3.25 8.16
C ASN A 61 4.76 4.13 7.82
N GLN A 62 4.83 4.65 6.59
CA GLN A 62 5.81 5.63 6.15
C GLN A 62 5.12 6.87 5.56
N ASN A 63 5.72 8.04 5.79
CA ASN A 63 5.15 9.32 5.38
C ASN A 63 5.79 9.79 4.06
N TYR A 64 5.00 9.86 3.00
CA TYR A 64 5.45 10.32 1.68
C TYR A 64 5.07 11.78 1.46
N ARG A 65 5.94 12.50 0.74
CA ARG A 65 5.71 13.85 0.25
C ARG A 65 5.57 13.83 -1.26
N ILE A 66 4.57 14.53 -1.77
CA ILE A 66 4.28 14.66 -3.19
C ILE A 66 4.23 16.15 -3.51
N SER A 67 5.29 16.66 -4.13
CA SER A 67 5.41 18.07 -4.52
C SER A 67 4.73 18.32 -5.86
N LEU A 68 3.94 19.39 -5.94
CA LEU A 68 3.20 19.80 -7.12
C LEU A 68 3.78 21.12 -7.68
N PRO A 69 3.71 21.36 -9.02
CA PRO A 69 3.00 20.57 -10.03
C PRO A 69 3.78 19.39 -10.63
N GLU A 70 5.06 19.20 -10.30
CA GLU A 70 5.93 18.21 -10.95
C GLU A 70 5.60 16.75 -10.59
N VAL A 71 4.80 16.54 -9.54
CA VAL A 71 4.49 15.24 -8.95
C VAL A 71 5.78 14.50 -8.58
N ALA A 72 6.65 15.18 -7.84
CA ALA A 72 7.87 14.59 -7.30
C ALA A 72 7.57 13.90 -5.97
N ILE A 73 7.80 12.59 -5.89
CA ILE A 73 7.47 11.76 -4.73
C ILE A 73 8.75 11.37 -3.99
N SER A 74 8.81 11.68 -2.69
CA SER A 74 9.90 11.32 -1.79
C SER A 74 9.39 10.84 -0.43
N LEU A 75 10.25 10.19 0.35
CA LEU A 75 10.00 9.94 1.76
C LEU A 75 10.21 11.24 2.57
N SER A 76 9.45 11.42 3.64
CA SER A 76 9.58 12.58 4.52
C SER A 76 10.86 12.55 5.36
N ASP A 77 11.28 11.34 5.76
CA ASP A 77 12.33 11.13 6.77
C ASP A 77 13.56 10.40 6.22
N SER A 78 13.61 10.19 4.90
CA SER A 78 14.70 9.46 4.24
C SER A 78 14.98 10.01 2.84
N ALA A 79 16.23 9.91 2.41
CA ALA A 79 16.68 10.22 1.05
C ALA A 79 16.61 9.01 0.10
N GLU A 80 16.12 7.86 0.57
CA GLU A 80 15.96 6.66 -0.26
C GLU A 80 14.99 6.92 -1.42
N GLU A 81 15.32 6.34 -2.58
CA GLU A 81 14.47 6.45 -3.76
C GLU A 81 13.18 5.63 -3.58
N VAL A 82 12.03 6.27 -3.76
CA VAL A 82 10.74 5.58 -3.74
C VAL A 82 10.61 4.69 -4.98
N PRO A 83 10.38 3.38 -4.82
CA PRO A 83 10.21 2.47 -5.94
C PRO A 83 9.06 2.90 -6.85
N LEU A 84 9.22 2.72 -8.16
CA LEU A 84 8.23 3.16 -9.15
C LEU A 84 6.84 2.54 -8.94
N LYS A 85 6.77 1.29 -8.45
CA LYS A 85 5.50 0.63 -8.10
C LYS A 85 4.77 1.36 -6.98
N ASP A 86 5.48 1.78 -5.94
CA ASP A 86 4.90 2.52 -4.81
C ASP A 86 4.47 3.92 -5.24
N LYS A 87 5.28 4.60 -6.07
CA LYS A 87 4.89 5.88 -6.70
C LYS A 87 3.54 5.76 -7.43
N ILE A 88 3.36 4.70 -8.23
CA ILE A 88 2.10 4.44 -8.95
C ILE A 88 0.95 4.19 -7.98
N LEU A 89 1.16 3.35 -6.95
CA LEU A 89 0.14 3.03 -5.94
C LEU A 89 -0.32 4.27 -5.16
N LEU A 90 0.61 5.12 -4.72
CA LEU A 90 0.33 6.38 -4.03
C LEU A 90 -0.59 7.28 -4.87
N LEU A 91 -0.25 7.46 -6.16
CA LEU A 91 -1.03 8.30 -7.07
C LEU A 91 -2.41 7.71 -7.36
N HIS A 92 -2.50 6.39 -7.58
CA HIS A 92 -3.79 5.72 -7.78
C HIS A 92 -4.68 5.83 -6.55
N TYR A 93 -4.10 5.69 -5.35
CA TYR A 93 -4.85 5.86 -4.11
C TYR A 93 -5.41 7.29 -3.99
N LEU A 94 -4.57 8.31 -4.23
CA LEU A 94 -5.01 9.71 -4.17
C LEU A 94 -6.15 10.00 -5.15
N THR A 95 -6.02 9.59 -6.41
CA THR A 95 -7.00 9.92 -7.45
C THR A 95 -8.28 9.11 -7.36
N GLN A 96 -8.26 7.91 -6.80
CA GLN A 96 -9.42 7.02 -6.72
C GLN A 96 -10.13 7.03 -5.36
N ALA A 97 -9.51 7.58 -4.32
CA ALA A 97 -10.12 7.65 -3.00
C ALA A 97 -11.42 8.48 -3.04
N ARG A 98 -12.50 7.87 -2.55
CA ARG A 98 -13.85 8.48 -2.52
C ARG A 98 -14.18 9.18 -1.19
N GLY A 99 -13.36 9.00 -0.15
CA GLY A 99 -13.64 9.53 1.18
C GLY A 99 -14.71 8.78 1.97
N THR A 100 -15.29 7.71 1.40
CA THR A 100 -16.25 6.84 2.09
C THR A 100 -15.61 6.28 3.38
N PRO A 101 -16.29 6.37 4.53
CA PRO A 101 -15.84 5.71 5.75
C PRO A 101 -15.74 4.19 5.57
N LEU A 102 -14.90 3.56 6.38
CA LEU A 102 -14.87 2.10 6.43
C LEU A 102 -16.22 1.58 6.91
N ALA A 103 -16.72 0.52 6.27
CA ALA A 103 -17.97 -0.13 6.67
C ALA A 103 -17.78 -1.14 7.82
N ASP A 104 -16.55 -1.27 8.33
CA ASP A 104 -16.13 -2.23 9.36
C ASP A 104 -16.55 -3.68 9.09
N LYS A 105 -16.66 -4.01 7.80
CA LYS A 105 -16.93 -5.37 7.30
C LYS A 105 -15.78 -5.84 6.45
N SER A 106 -15.04 -6.82 6.95
CA SER A 106 -13.97 -7.49 6.19
C SER A 106 -14.56 -8.44 5.15
N ILE A 107 -13.88 -8.50 4.00
CA ILE A 107 -14.12 -9.48 2.94
C ILE A 107 -12.80 -10.14 2.59
N ALA A 108 -12.83 -11.42 2.20
CA ALA A 108 -11.68 -12.11 1.67
C ALA A 108 -11.35 -11.61 0.26
N TYR A 109 -10.08 -11.78 -0.16
CA TYR A 109 -9.65 -11.40 -1.51
C TYR A 109 -10.53 -12.00 -2.63
N LYS A 110 -11.01 -13.24 -2.46
CA LYS A 110 -11.87 -13.92 -3.44
C LYS A 110 -13.26 -13.30 -3.58
N GLU A 111 -13.70 -12.50 -2.61
CA GLU A 111 -14.98 -11.80 -2.64
C GLU A 111 -14.90 -10.45 -3.36
N LEU A 112 -13.69 -9.99 -3.72
CA LEU A 112 -13.53 -8.82 -4.59
C LEU A 112 -14.10 -9.11 -5.98
N PRO A 113 -14.69 -8.11 -6.66
CA PRO A 113 -14.98 -8.20 -8.08
C PRO A 113 -13.74 -8.68 -8.83
N ASP A 114 -13.89 -9.73 -9.65
CA ASP A 114 -12.82 -10.39 -10.41
C ASP A 114 -11.68 -11.03 -9.58
N GLY A 115 -11.78 -11.03 -8.24
CA GLY A 115 -10.76 -11.57 -7.34
C GLY A 115 -10.49 -13.06 -7.56
N VAL A 116 -11.52 -13.84 -7.87
CA VAL A 116 -11.40 -15.28 -8.17
C VAL A 116 -10.50 -15.52 -9.40
N VAL A 117 -10.64 -14.71 -10.44
CA VAL A 117 -9.90 -14.87 -11.71
C VAL A 117 -8.40 -14.66 -11.49
N TYR A 118 -8.02 -13.69 -10.65
CA TYR A 118 -6.61 -13.40 -10.36
C TYR A 118 -6.05 -14.16 -9.15
N PHE A 119 -6.89 -14.90 -8.40
CA PHE A 119 -6.51 -15.52 -7.12
C PHE A 119 -5.28 -16.42 -7.22
N ARG A 120 -5.12 -17.20 -8.29
CA ARG A 120 -3.95 -18.08 -8.47
C ARG A 120 -2.63 -17.29 -8.49
N THR A 121 -2.62 -16.13 -9.15
CA THR A 121 -1.44 -15.26 -9.24
C THR A 121 -1.21 -14.53 -7.91
N PHE A 122 -2.29 -14.02 -7.31
CA PHE A 122 -2.25 -13.40 -5.98
C PHE A 122 -1.69 -14.36 -4.92
N HIS A 123 -2.19 -15.60 -4.87
CA HIS A 123 -1.72 -16.62 -3.95
C HIS A 123 -0.21 -16.85 -4.10
N LYS A 124 0.29 -17.02 -5.32
CA LYS A 124 1.73 -17.23 -5.57
C LYS A 124 2.60 -16.05 -5.16
N ARG A 125 2.10 -14.82 -5.29
CA ARG A 125 2.90 -13.59 -5.09
C ARG A 125 2.77 -12.98 -3.70
N ALA A 126 1.65 -13.18 -3.02
CA ALA A 126 1.35 -12.56 -1.72
C ALA A 126 1.21 -13.61 -0.61
N ILE A 127 0.38 -14.64 -0.81
CA ILE A 127 0.09 -15.64 0.24
C ILE A 127 1.28 -16.57 0.46
N LYS A 128 1.78 -17.21 -0.60
CA LYS A 128 2.85 -18.20 -0.51
C LYS A 128 4.12 -17.66 0.17
N PRO A 129 4.65 -16.47 -0.17
CA PRO A 129 5.82 -15.93 0.53
C PRO A 129 5.61 -15.72 2.04
N LEU A 130 4.40 -15.30 2.44
CA LEU A 130 4.06 -15.13 3.85
C LEU A 130 4.02 -16.48 4.57
N VAL A 131 3.39 -17.50 3.97
CA VAL A 131 3.33 -18.86 4.52
C VAL A 131 4.72 -19.48 4.58
N ASP A 132 5.52 -19.37 3.52
CA ASP A 132 6.88 -19.92 3.46
C ASP A 132 7.79 -19.32 4.55
N HIS A 133 7.60 -18.03 4.87
CA HIS A 133 8.41 -17.32 5.85
C HIS A 133 7.89 -17.47 7.29
N PHE A 134 6.58 -17.35 7.51
CA PHE A 134 5.96 -17.31 8.84
C PHE A 134 5.29 -18.62 9.27
N GLY A 135 5.00 -19.56 8.35
CA GLY A 135 4.21 -20.76 8.64
C GLY A 135 4.77 -21.62 9.77
N ARG A 136 6.11 -21.73 9.89
CA ARG A 136 6.77 -22.44 10.99
C ARG A 136 6.74 -21.68 12.32
N GLN A 137 6.66 -20.35 12.29
CA GLN A 137 6.66 -19.48 13.47
C GLN A 137 5.66 -18.32 13.30
N PRO A 138 4.34 -18.58 13.34
CA PRO A 138 3.33 -17.58 13.00
C PRO A 138 3.35 -16.34 13.89
N THR A 139 3.82 -16.46 15.14
CA THR A 139 3.95 -15.33 16.07
C THR A 139 4.90 -14.24 15.59
N LYS A 140 5.88 -14.57 14.72
CA LYS A 140 6.76 -13.56 14.11
C LYS A 140 6.02 -12.59 13.18
N LEU A 141 4.87 -13.00 12.63
CA LEU A 141 4.02 -12.10 11.85
C LEU A 141 3.50 -10.94 12.71
N ILE A 142 3.23 -11.18 14.00
CA ILE A 142 2.75 -10.16 14.93
C ILE A 142 3.83 -9.09 15.15
N GLU A 143 5.07 -9.51 15.37
CA GLU A 143 6.18 -8.57 15.58
C GLU A 143 6.49 -7.78 14.32
N ALA A 144 6.55 -8.44 13.15
CA ALA A 144 6.74 -7.75 11.87
C ALA A 144 5.60 -6.76 11.55
N ALA A 145 4.35 -7.11 11.89
CA ALA A 145 3.22 -6.22 11.67
C ALA A 145 3.30 -4.97 12.55
N LYS A 146 3.79 -5.07 13.79
CA LYS A 146 3.96 -3.90 14.68
C LYS A 146 4.91 -2.86 14.09
N GLU A 147 5.99 -3.29 13.43
CA GLU A 147 6.93 -2.38 12.75
C GLU A 147 6.24 -1.59 11.62
N LEU A 148 5.21 -2.19 11.01
CA LEU A 148 4.35 -1.58 9.99
C LEU A 148 3.10 -0.89 10.57
N GLY A 149 3.10 -0.57 11.88
CA GLY A 149 1.96 0.07 12.54
C GLY A 149 0.71 -0.81 12.64
N GLY A 150 0.87 -2.11 12.39
CA GLY A 150 -0.19 -3.10 12.48
C GLY A 150 -0.49 -3.56 13.90
N HIS A 151 -1.63 -4.21 14.06
CA HIS A 151 -2.10 -4.73 15.34
C HIS A 151 -2.68 -6.14 15.17
N LYS A 152 -2.79 -6.89 16.27
CA LYS A 152 -3.40 -8.22 16.28
C LYS A 152 -4.88 -8.13 15.94
N ALA A 153 -5.36 -9.06 15.11
CA ALA A 153 -6.79 -9.26 14.83
C ALA A 153 -7.24 -10.62 15.37
N ASP A 154 -8.55 -10.77 15.60
CA ASP A 154 -9.14 -11.96 16.20
C ASP A 154 -9.72 -12.90 15.12
N TYR A 155 -8.81 -13.47 14.31
CA TYR A 155 -9.14 -14.43 13.26
C TYR A 155 -8.10 -15.56 13.23
N GLY A 156 -8.55 -16.79 12.95
CA GLY A 156 -7.67 -17.95 12.80
C GLY A 156 -6.78 -18.20 14.03
N ASP A 157 -5.60 -18.78 13.81
CA ASP A 157 -4.62 -18.99 14.88
C ASP A 157 -3.76 -17.74 15.15
N VAL A 158 -3.35 -17.06 14.07
CA VAL A 158 -2.66 -15.77 14.13
C VAL A 158 -3.19 -14.86 13.04
N ALA A 159 -3.68 -13.68 13.43
CA ALA A 159 -4.03 -12.63 12.49
C ALA A 159 -3.52 -11.26 12.91
N VAL A 160 -3.22 -10.44 11.90
CA VAL A 160 -2.79 -9.06 12.05
C VAL A 160 -3.47 -8.19 11.01
N THR A 161 -3.81 -6.96 11.38
CA THR A 161 -4.30 -5.94 10.46
C THR A 161 -3.26 -4.83 10.31
N ILE A 162 -2.91 -4.52 9.07
CA ILE A 162 -2.02 -3.42 8.69
C ILE A 162 -2.82 -2.47 7.81
N ASN A 163 -2.79 -1.18 8.14
CA ASN A 163 -3.37 -0.15 7.29
C ASN A 163 -2.37 0.20 6.19
N ALA A 164 -2.49 -0.45 5.02
CA ALA A 164 -1.61 -0.16 3.88
C ALA A 164 -1.74 1.31 3.48
N PHE A 165 -2.97 1.80 3.40
CA PHE A 165 -3.31 3.22 3.47
C PHE A 165 -4.31 3.42 4.60
N LYS A 166 -4.54 4.68 5.01
CA LYS A 166 -5.49 5.03 6.09
C LYS A 166 -6.89 4.43 5.93
N ARG A 167 -7.36 4.25 4.68
CA ARG A 167 -8.68 3.67 4.36
C ARG A 167 -8.61 2.30 3.69
N VAL A 168 -7.46 1.62 3.75
CA VAL A 168 -7.26 0.29 3.16
C VAL A 168 -6.64 -0.63 4.20
N PRO A 169 -7.40 -1.05 5.22
CA PRO A 169 -6.95 -2.08 6.16
C PRO A 169 -6.83 -3.42 5.44
N ILE A 170 -5.69 -4.08 5.63
CA ILE A 170 -5.44 -5.43 5.12
C ILE A 170 -5.20 -6.35 6.31
N THR A 171 -6.05 -7.37 6.45
CA THR A 171 -5.92 -8.39 7.48
C THR A 171 -5.28 -9.64 6.90
N PHE A 172 -4.16 -10.04 7.48
CA PHE A 172 -3.50 -11.31 7.20
C PHE A 172 -3.94 -12.33 8.24
N VAL A 173 -4.38 -13.51 7.80
CA VAL A 173 -4.79 -14.62 8.67
C VAL A 173 -3.95 -15.83 8.31
N LEU A 174 -3.23 -16.37 9.29
CA LEU A 174 -2.44 -17.59 9.18
C LEU A 174 -3.08 -18.68 10.04
N TRP A 175 -3.29 -19.85 9.44
CA TRP A 175 -3.72 -21.06 10.12
C TRP A 175 -2.51 -21.98 10.34
N ARG A 176 -2.47 -22.66 11.48
CA ARG A 176 -1.44 -23.66 11.74
C ARG A 176 -1.69 -24.86 10.82
N GLY A 177 -0.69 -25.17 9.99
CA GLY A 177 -0.75 -26.28 9.03
C GLY A 177 -0.88 -25.84 7.57
N ASP A 178 -1.05 -24.54 7.30
CA ASP A 178 -0.84 -23.94 5.98
C ASP A 178 0.64 -23.97 5.55
#